data_AF-A0A9C7FK49-F1
#
_entry.id   AF-A0A9C7FK49-F1
#
_cell.length_a   1.000
_cell.length_b   1.000
_cell.length_c   1.000
_cell.angle_alpha   90.00
_cell.angle_beta   90.00
_cell.angle_gamma   90.00
#
_symmetry.space_group_name_H-M   'P 1'
#
loop_
_entity.id
_entity.type
_entity.pdbx_description
1 polymer ?
#
loop_
_entity_poly.entity_id
_entity_poly.type
_entity_poly.pdbx_seq_one_letter_code
_entity_poly.pdbx_strand_id
1 'polypeptide(L)'
;MKTLLKIILSTHLVLMSTLSLAQIPETQYSQGISYITGGVGEDETVAILAEAKQWPLLLEMSQIENGRGVWIFGATIKIMSAAKKQIVFDAQADGPYMLVNLVPGDYLIDAVYGGVTQKRSVSIKADSTQKISLFWK
;
A
#
# COMPACT_ATOMS: atom_id res chain seq x y z
N MET A 1 14.73 -70.71 -5.38
CA MET A 1 14.63 -70.11 -6.73
C MET A 1 13.93 -68.76 -6.54
N LYS A 2 14.66 -67.68 -6.24
CA LYS A 2 15.18 -66.69 -7.21
C LYS A 2 14.18 -66.36 -8.31
N THR A 3 13.57 -65.17 -8.21
CA THR A 3 13.09 -64.26 -9.29
C THR A 3 12.04 -63.33 -8.65
N LEU A 4 11.90 -62.04 -8.89
CA LEU A 4 12.64 -61.02 -9.62
C LEU A 4 11.93 -59.70 -9.30
N LEU A 5 12.73 -58.68 -9.01
CA LEU A 5 12.51 -57.24 -9.19
C LEU A 5 11.28 -56.84 -10.03
N LYS A 6 10.38 -56.02 -9.47
CA LYS A 6 9.52 -55.11 -10.23
C LYS A 6 9.56 -53.73 -9.59
N ILE A 7 10.34 -52.85 -10.23
CA ILE A 7 10.41 -51.41 -9.97
C ILE A 7 9.07 -50.82 -10.42
N ILE A 8 8.30 -50.25 -9.50
CA ILE A 8 7.16 -49.39 -9.83
C ILE A 8 7.61 -47.98 -9.51
N LEU A 9 8.01 -47.28 -10.57
CA LEU A 9 8.34 -45.86 -10.56
C LEU A 9 7.02 -45.08 -10.47
N SER A 10 6.62 -44.68 -9.27
CA SER A 10 5.45 -43.83 -9.08
C SER A 10 5.81 -42.39 -9.46
N THR A 11 5.48 -41.99 -10.69
CA THR A 11 5.47 -40.59 -11.12
C THR A 11 4.34 -39.84 -10.42
N HIS A 12 4.66 -39.03 -9.42
CA HIS A 12 3.74 -38.02 -8.90
C HIS A 12 3.83 -36.76 -9.75
N LEU A 13 2.90 -36.60 -10.69
CA LEU A 13 2.66 -35.31 -11.33
C LEU A 13 1.81 -34.47 -10.37
N VAL A 14 2.47 -33.68 -9.52
CA VAL A 14 1.81 -32.67 -8.71
C VAL A 14 1.60 -31.44 -9.60
N LEU A 15 0.40 -31.30 -10.18
CA LEU A 15 -0.04 -30.02 -10.72
C LEU A 15 -0.34 -29.08 -9.55
N MET A 16 0.66 -28.29 -9.16
CA MET A 16 0.43 -27.11 -8.32
C MET A 16 -0.08 -26.00 -9.24
N SER A 17 -1.40 -25.96 -9.41
CA SER A 17 -2.08 -24.82 -10.00
C SER A 17 -1.91 -23.65 -9.04
N THR A 18 -0.93 -22.78 -9.28
CA THR A 18 -0.85 -21.51 -8.56
C THR A 18 -2.01 -20.65 -9.02
N LEU A 19 -3.08 -20.61 -8.24
CA LEU A 19 -4.06 -19.54 -8.33
C LEU A 19 -3.31 -18.26 -7.95
N SER A 20 -2.94 -17.46 -8.96
CA SER A 20 -2.44 -16.10 -8.72
C SER A 20 -3.62 -15.26 -8.26
N LEU A 21 -3.95 -15.34 -6.97
CA LEU A 21 -4.77 -14.33 -6.34
C LEU A 21 -3.97 -13.03 -6.38
N ALA A 22 -4.57 -11.97 -6.91
CA ALA A 22 -4.01 -10.62 -6.83
C ALA A 22 -3.59 -10.35 -5.38
N GLN A 23 -2.27 -10.37 -5.12
CA GLN A 23 -1.75 -10.33 -3.76
C GLN A 23 -1.57 -8.87 -3.37
N ILE A 24 -2.14 -8.49 -2.24
CA ILE A 24 -1.84 -7.20 -1.63
C ILE A 24 -0.36 -7.14 -1.22
N PRO A 25 0.33 -6.00 -1.36
CA PRO A 25 1.71 -5.87 -0.88
C PRO A 25 1.82 -6.15 0.62
N GLU A 26 3.01 -6.55 1.05
CA GLU A 26 3.27 -6.84 2.45
C GLU A 26 3.05 -5.59 3.33
N THR A 27 2.50 -5.81 4.52
CA THR A 27 2.37 -4.77 5.54
C THR A 27 3.74 -4.36 6.07
N GLN A 28 4.05 -3.08 5.94
CA GLN A 28 5.24 -2.43 6.46
C GLN A 28 4.93 -1.63 7.73
N TYR A 29 5.96 -1.14 8.41
CA TYR A 29 5.81 -0.35 9.64
C TYR A 29 6.73 0.87 9.65
N SER A 30 6.19 2.03 10.02
CA SER A 30 6.96 3.24 10.30
C SER A 30 6.57 3.75 11.68
N GLN A 31 7.55 3.85 12.60
CA GLN A 31 7.33 4.35 13.97
C GLN A 31 6.18 3.63 14.71
N GLY A 32 5.99 2.34 14.44
CA GLY A 32 4.93 1.52 15.03
C GLY A 32 3.57 1.61 14.34
N ILE A 33 3.43 2.42 13.29
CA ILE A 33 2.22 2.54 12.47
C ILE A 33 2.38 1.61 11.27
N SER A 34 1.44 0.67 11.11
CA SER A 34 1.39 -0.21 9.95
C SER A 34 0.95 0.56 8.71
N TYR A 35 1.49 0.19 7.55
CA TYR A 35 1.11 0.74 6.25
C TYR A 35 1.31 -0.28 5.12
N ILE A 36 0.62 -0.06 4.01
CA ILE A 36 0.78 -0.79 2.75
C ILE A 36 0.93 0.25 1.65
N THR A 37 1.82 0.05 0.69
CA THR A 37 1.94 0.94 -0.48
C THR A 37 2.26 0.14 -1.73
N GLY A 38 1.77 0.61 -2.89
CA GLY A 38 1.88 -0.07 -4.17
C GLY A 38 0.76 0.37 -5.11
N GLY A 39 0.34 -0.54 -5.99
CA GLY A 39 -0.72 -0.35 -6.97
C GLY A 39 -0.20 0.09 -8.34
N VAL A 40 0.97 -0.40 -8.74
CA VAL A 40 1.51 -0.15 -10.08
C VAL A 40 0.78 -1.03 -11.10
N GLY A 41 0.41 -2.26 -10.72
CA GLY A 41 -0.40 -3.17 -11.51
C GLY A 41 -1.90 -3.02 -11.26
N GLU A 42 -2.73 -3.43 -12.22
CA GLU A 42 -4.19 -3.43 -12.11
C GLU A 42 -4.66 -4.36 -10.97
N ASP A 43 -4.16 -5.59 -10.93
CA ASP A 43 -4.48 -6.57 -9.89
C ASP A 43 -4.14 -6.06 -8.49
N GLU A 44 -2.93 -5.49 -8.34
CA GLU A 44 -2.46 -4.91 -7.08
C GLU A 44 -3.32 -3.70 -6.67
N THR A 45 -3.70 -2.86 -7.63
CA THR A 45 -4.63 -1.75 -7.40
C THR A 45 -5.98 -2.25 -6.88
N VAL A 46 -6.54 -3.27 -7.52
CA VAL A 46 -7.81 -3.88 -7.08
C VAL A 46 -7.69 -4.42 -5.66
N ALA A 47 -6.60 -5.11 -5.35
CA ALA A 47 -6.35 -5.65 -4.01
C ALA A 47 -6.23 -4.54 -2.94
N ILE A 48 -5.43 -3.49 -3.21
CA ILE A 48 -5.26 -2.36 -2.28
C ILE A 48 -6.57 -1.62 -2.06
N LEU A 49 -7.34 -1.34 -3.13
CA LEU A 49 -8.62 -0.63 -3.02
C LEU A 49 -9.70 -1.47 -2.32
N ALA A 50 -9.67 -2.78 -2.47
CA ALA A 50 -10.55 -3.69 -1.72
C ALA A 50 -10.21 -3.66 -0.22
N GLU A 51 -8.93 -3.70 0.12
CA GLU A 51 -8.43 -3.65 1.50
C GLU A 51 -8.68 -2.29 2.16
N ALA A 52 -8.64 -1.19 1.40
CA ALA A 52 -8.72 0.18 1.91
C ALA A 52 -9.88 0.45 2.89
N LYS A 53 -10.99 -0.28 2.77
CA LYS A 53 -12.16 -0.18 3.67
C LYS A 53 -11.87 -0.54 5.13
N GLN A 54 -10.82 -1.31 5.37
CA GLN A 54 -10.37 -1.69 6.72
C GLN A 54 -9.31 -0.72 7.27
N TRP A 55 -8.88 0.26 6.47
CA TRP A 55 -7.79 1.16 6.80
C TRP A 55 -8.32 2.57 7.07
N PRO A 56 -7.85 3.23 8.15
CA PRO A 56 -8.29 4.58 8.52
C PRO A 56 -7.94 5.66 7.47
N LEU A 57 -6.84 5.49 6.72
CA LEU A 57 -6.37 6.45 5.73
C LEU A 57 -5.94 5.75 4.45
N LEU A 58 -6.48 6.22 3.31
CA LEU A 58 -6.03 5.90 1.96
C LEU A 58 -5.48 7.18 1.31
N LEU A 59 -4.23 7.14 0.89
CA LEU A 59 -3.60 8.15 0.05
C LEU A 59 -3.60 7.68 -1.40
N GLU A 60 -3.99 8.56 -2.31
CA GLU A 60 -3.92 8.36 -3.75
C GLU A 60 -3.05 9.46 -4.35
N MET A 61 -2.02 9.09 -5.11
CA MET A 61 -0.94 9.99 -5.50
C MET A 61 -0.78 10.01 -7.01
N SER A 62 -0.82 11.21 -7.58
CA SER A 62 -0.56 11.43 -9.01
C SER A 62 0.07 12.79 -9.26
N GLN A 63 0.65 12.97 -10.44
CA GLN A 63 1.15 14.25 -10.93
C GLN A 63 0.41 14.66 -12.19
N ILE A 64 0.49 15.94 -12.55
CA ILE A 64 0.02 16.43 -13.84
C ILE A 64 1.22 16.42 -14.80
N GLU A 65 1.13 15.65 -15.88
CA GLU A 65 2.05 15.73 -17.02
C GLU A 65 1.27 16.05 -18.29
N ASN A 66 1.69 17.10 -19.01
CA ASN A 66 1.05 17.52 -20.26
C ASN A 66 -0.48 17.69 -20.16
N GLY A 67 -0.97 18.17 -19.01
CA GLY A 67 -2.39 18.35 -18.74
C GLY A 67 -3.17 17.09 -18.37
N ARG A 68 -2.49 15.94 -18.16
CA ARG A 68 -3.11 14.68 -17.73
C ARG A 68 -2.60 14.23 -16.37
N GLY A 69 -3.46 13.63 -15.57
CA GLY A 69 -3.06 12.95 -14.34
C GLY A 69 -2.29 11.67 -14.67
N VAL A 70 -1.12 11.49 -14.06
CA VAL A 70 -0.27 10.32 -14.19
C VAL A 70 0.02 9.80 -12.78
N TRP A 71 -0.20 8.51 -12.56
CA TRP A 71 0.12 7.82 -11.31
C TRP A 71 1.61 7.90 -11.01
N ILE A 72 1.96 8.11 -9.74
CA ILE A 72 3.36 8.24 -9.31
C ILE A 72 3.72 7.21 -8.25
N PHE A 73 5.02 7.02 -8.09
CA PHE A 73 5.66 6.34 -6.97
C PHE A 73 6.84 7.19 -6.50
N GLY A 74 7.41 6.88 -5.33
CA GLY A 74 8.57 7.58 -4.77
C GLY A 74 8.24 8.83 -3.95
N ALA A 75 6.97 9.16 -3.75
CA ALA A 75 6.57 10.28 -2.88
C ALA A 75 6.92 9.97 -1.42
N THR A 76 7.59 10.89 -0.73
CA THR A 76 7.85 10.78 0.72
C THR A 76 6.66 11.34 1.49
N ILE A 77 6.08 10.54 2.38
CA ILE A 77 4.91 10.89 3.19
C ILE A 77 5.34 11.01 4.65
N LYS A 78 5.15 12.21 5.22
CA LYS A 78 5.34 12.47 6.65
C LYS A 78 4.01 12.86 7.26
N ILE A 79 3.68 12.27 8.41
CA ILE A 79 2.44 12.59 9.12
C ILE A 79 2.77 13.04 10.54
N MET A 80 2.35 14.26 10.86
CA MET A 80 2.47 14.84 12.20
C MET A 80 1.14 14.71 12.94
N SER A 81 1.19 14.20 14.17
CA SER A 81 0.04 14.19 15.08
C SER A 81 -0.14 15.56 15.72
N ALA A 82 -1.34 16.14 15.63
CA ALA A 82 -1.65 17.41 16.27
C ALA A 82 -1.61 17.31 17.81
N ALA A 83 -2.08 16.19 18.35
CA ALA A 83 -2.09 15.93 19.79
C ALA A 83 -0.68 15.80 20.38
N LYS A 84 0.20 15.05 19.71
CA LYS A 84 1.58 14.81 20.17
C LYS A 84 2.57 15.89 19.73
N LYS A 85 2.20 16.73 18.75
CA LYS A 85 3.08 17.72 18.10
C LYS A 85 4.39 17.11 17.58
N GLN A 86 4.33 15.89 17.06
CA GLN A 86 5.48 15.15 16.56
C GLN A 86 5.14 14.41 15.26
N ILE A 87 6.16 14.16 14.44
CA ILE A 87 6.05 13.21 13.34
C ILE A 87 5.85 11.82 13.96
N VAL A 88 4.83 11.12 13.49
CA VAL A 88 4.48 9.76 13.93
C VAL A 88 4.55 8.74 12.79
N PHE A 89 4.75 9.21 11.56
CA PHE A 89 4.90 8.39 10.37
C PHE A 89 5.84 9.09 9.38
N ASP A 90 6.77 8.34 8.80
CA ASP A 90 7.70 8.78 7.75
C ASP A 90 8.03 7.57 6.88
N ALA A 91 7.59 7.56 5.62
CA ALA A 91 7.83 6.48 4.67
C ALA A 91 7.82 6.99 3.22
N GLN A 92 8.45 6.25 2.32
CA GLN A 92 8.32 6.46 0.88
C GLN A 92 7.20 5.58 0.32
N ALA A 93 6.38 6.12 -0.58
CA ALA A 93 5.36 5.38 -1.29
C ALA A 93 5.97 4.63 -2.47
N ASP A 94 5.71 3.32 -2.58
CA ASP A 94 6.22 2.49 -3.68
C ASP A 94 5.27 2.43 -4.89
N GLY A 95 4.11 3.10 -4.79
CA GLY A 95 3.12 3.18 -5.85
C GLY A 95 2.11 4.31 -5.63
N PRO A 96 1.07 4.42 -6.48
CA PRO A 96 0.08 5.49 -6.41
C PRO A 96 -0.83 5.40 -5.20
N TYR A 97 -0.83 4.28 -4.48
CA TYR A 97 -1.66 4.10 -3.30
C TYR A 97 -0.80 3.84 -2.05
N MET A 98 -1.27 4.39 -0.92
CA MET A 98 -0.74 4.07 0.40
C MET A 98 -1.88 4.00 1.42
N LEU A 99 -2.01 2.86 2.11
CA LEU A 99 -2.90 2.66 3.25
C LEU A 99 -2.10 2.91 4.54
N VAL A 100 -2.65 3.67 5.48
CA VAL A 100 -1.95 3.98 6.75
C VAL A 100 -2.89 3.75 7.94
N ASN A 101 -2.43 2.98 8.92
CA ASN A 101 -3.22 2.60 10.08
C ASN A 101 -3.10 3.61 11.23
N LEU A 102 -3.70 4.78 11.04
CA LEU A 102 -3.73 5.84 12.05
C LEU A 102 -4.83 5.59 13.09
N VAL A 103 -4.51 5.80 14.35
CA VAL A 103 -5.54 5.88 15.41
C VAL A 103 -6.39 7.15 15.23
N PRO A 104 -7.64 7.18 15.73
CA PRO A 104 -8.47 8.38 15.66
C PRO A 104 -7.79 9.62 16.22
N GLY A 105 -7.92 10.75 15.51
CA GLY A 105 -7.26 12.00 15.85
C GLY A 105 -7.00 12.90 14.65
N ASP A 106 -6.43 14.07 14.92
CA ASP A 106 -6.10 15.07 13.90
C ASP A 106 -4.61 15.02 13.51
N TYR A 107 -4.36 15.10 12.20
CA TYR A 107 -3.04 14.97 11.62
C TYR A 107 -2.78 16.00 10.52
N LEU A 108 -1.51 16.34 10.34
CA LEU A 108 -1.01 17.06 9.18
C LEU A 108 -0.14 16.12 8.35
N ILE A 109 -0.49 15.95 7.09
CA ILE A 109 0.26 15.19 6.09
C ILE A 109 1.13 16.18 5.31
N ASP A 110 2.43 15.97 5.33
CA ASP A 110 3.41 16.60 4.45
C ASP A 110 3.89 15.55 3.44
N ALA A 111 3.48 15.70 2.19
CA ALA A 111 3.82 14.78 1.10
C ALA A 111 4.77 15.47 0.10
N VAL A 112 5.93 14.88 -0.15
CA VAL A 112 6.97 15.45 -1.00
C VAL A 112 7.21 14.57 -2.21
N TYR A 113 7.17 15.18 -3.40
CA TYR A 113 7.50 14.52 -4.65
C TYR A 113 8.14 15.53 -5.60
N GLY A 114 9.22 15.13 -6.29
CA GLY A 114 9.96 16.03 -7.19
C GLY A 114 10.45 17.34 -6.54
N GLY A 115 10.72 17.33 -5.22
CA GLY A 115 11.10 18.52 -4.46
C GLY A 115 9.94 19.45 -4.09
N VAL A 116 8.71 19.14 -4.51
CA VAL A 116 7.50 19.94 -4.21
C VAL A 116 6.73 19.30 -3.07
N THR A 117 6.38 20.11 -2.08
CA THR A 117 5.63 19.68 -0.89
C THR A 117 4.13 20.01 -1.03
N GLN A 118 3.28 19.01 -0.83
CA GLN A 118 1.84 19.14 -0.63
C GLN A 118 1.53 18.95 0.85
N LYS A 119 0.69 19.84 1.41
CA LYS A 119 0.22 19.75 2.80
C LYS A 119 -1.28 19.50 2.86
N ARG A 120 -1.72 18.56 3.70
CA ARG A 120 -3.13 18.24 3.92
C ARG A 120 -3.42 17.97 5.39
N SER A 121 -4.40 18.67 5.95
CA SER A 121 -4.95 18.33 7.26
C SER A 121 -6.00 17.24 7.10
N VAL A 122 -5.99 16.24 7.99
CA VAL A 122 -6.97 15.16 8.01
C VAL A 122 -7.39 14.83 9.44
N SER A 123 -8.68 14.56 9.63
CA SER A 123 -9.23 14.06 10.88
C SER A 123 -9.64 12.60 10.69
N ILE A 124 -8.96 11.70 11.39
CA ILE A 124 -9.24 10.27 11.37
C ILE A 124 -10.31 9.98 12.43
N LYS A 125 -11.38 9.31 12.02
CA LYS A 125 -12.48 8.87 12.89
C LYS A 125 -12.47 7.35 12.97
N ALA A 126 -12.97 6.83 14.09
CA ALA A 126 -13.20 5.40 14.24
C ALA A 126 -14.13 4.89 13.13
N ASP A 127 -13.87 3.66 12.66
CA ASP A 127 -14.71 2.92 11.72
C ASP A 127 -15.00 3.63 10.38
N SER A 128 -14.11 4.55 9.97
CA SER A 128 -14.22 5.23 8.68
C SER A 128 -12.87 5.36 7.99
N THR A 129 -12.85 5.09 6.68
CA THR A 129 -11.69 5.38 5.82
C THR A 129 -11.76 6.81 5.32
N GLN A 130 -10.68 7.56 5.53
CA GLN A 130 -10.48 8.86 4.89
C GLN A 130 -9.63 8.68 3.64
N LYS A 131 -10.18 9.07 2.48
CA LYS A 131 -9.43 9.08 1.21
C LYS A 131 -8.90 10.49 0.95
N ILE A 132 -7.59 10.62 0.75
CA ILE A 132 -6.93 11.87 0.39
C ILE A 132 -6.21 11.69 -0.95
N SER A 133 -6.60 12.49 -1.93
CA SER A 133 -5.89 12.53 -3.22
C SER A 133 -4.87 13.67 -3.21
N LEU A 134 -3.62 13.33 -3.52
CA LEU A 134 -2.45 14.19 -3.58
C LEU A 134 -2.05 14.36 -5.05
N PHE A 135 -1.95 15.61 -5.47
CA PHE A 135 -1.67 15.98 -6.86
C PHE A 135 -0.51 16.97 -6.93
N TRP A 136 0.53 16.62 -7.69
CA TRP A 136 1.66 17.50 -7.99
C TRP A 136 1.55 18.09 -9.39
N LYS A 137 2.17 19.26 -9.60
CA LYS A 137 2.24 19.97 -10.89
C LYS A 137 3.63 19.88 -11.47
#